data_AF-A0A8J3J6B0-F1
#
_entry.id   AF-A0A8J3J6B0-F1
#
_cell.length_a   1.000
_cell.length_b   1.000
_cell.length_c   1.000
_cell.angle_alpha   90.00
_cell.angle_beta   90.00
_cell.angle_gamma   90.00
#
_symmetry.space_group_name_H-M   'P 1'
#
loop_
_entity.id
_entity.type
_entity.pdbx_description
1 polymer ?
#
loop_
_entity_poly.entity_id
_entity_poly.type
_entity_poly.pdbx_seq_one_letter_code
_entity_poly.pdbx_strand_id
1 'polypeptide(L)'
;MSPGRGALPLPPGVDDLTLLGGGRILPENIRPLLELLAMYAGSGSDPDEWEAVESGLVGTDDAATTGWYVHALQGGAARLVVVLARVSDEDVVAVRVWGDEQAGLGERIDTLFDVGAMYRMTPP
;
A
#
# COMPACT_ATOMS: atom_id res chain seq x y z
N MET A 1 -0.74 26.43 -0.32
CA MET A 1 -2.16 26.08 -0.15
C MET A 1 -2.33 24.67 -0.69
N SER A 2 -2.39 23.67 0.18
CA SER A 2 -2.60 22.28 -0.24
C SER A 2 -4.06 22.12 -0.67
N PRO A 3 -4.36 21.61 -1.87
CA PRO A 3 -5.73 21.35 -2.28
C PRO A 3 -6.32 20.29 -1.33
N GLY A 4 -7.51 20.57 -0.80
CA GLY A 4 -8.21 19.67 0.09
C GLY A 4 -8.36 18.30 -0.57
N ARG A 5 -7.78 17.28 0.07
CA ARG A 5 -8.07 15.88 -0.22
C ARG A 5 -9.57 15.70 0.04
N GLY A 6 -10.40 15.74 -1.00
CA GLY A 6 -11.72 15.11 -0.93
C GLY A 6 -11.50 13.71 -0.38
N ALA A 7 -12.19 13.37 0.70
CA ALA A 7 -12.03 12.06 1.32
C ALA A 7 -12.40 11.01 0.27
N LEU A 8 -11.40 10.40 -0.36
CA LEU A 8 -11.61 9.24 -1.22
C LEU A 8 -12.31 8.19 -0.35
N PRO A 9 -13.32 7.49 -0.89
CA PRO A 9 -14.08 6.52 -0.12
C PRO A 9 -13.14 5.49 0.51
N LEU A 10 -13.47 5.11 1.75
CA LEU A 10 -12.70 4.10 2.47
C LEU A 10 -12.79 2.78 1.71
N PRO A 11 -11.66 2.08 1.54
CA PRO A 11 -11.69 0.75 0.97
C PRO A 11 -12.49 -0.21 1.87
N PRO A 12 -13.11 -1.26 1.29
CA PRO A 12 -13.82 -2.24 2.09
C PRO A 12 -12.88 -2.90 3.11
N GLY A 13 -13.37 -3.12 4.33
CA GLY A 13 -12.63 -3.86 5.36
C GLY A 13 -11.60 -3.05 6.14
N VAL A 14 -11.64 -1.71 6.08
CA VAL A 14 -10.80 -0.83 6.92
C VAL A 14 -11.57 -0.10 8.02
N ASP A 15 -12.82 -0.46 8.27
CA ASP A 15 -13.71 0.29 9.17
C ASP A 15 -13.20 0.36 10.63
N ASP A 16 -12.42 -0.63 11.06
CA ASP A 16 -11.78 -0.73 12.38
C ASP A 16 -10.27 -0.44 12.34
N LEU A 17 -9.72 -0.04 11.18
CA LEU A 17 -8.28 0.16 10.99
C LEU A 17 -7.92 1.64 10.89
N THR A 18 -6.70 1.98 11.32
CA THR A 18 -6.17 3.34 11.23
C THR A 18 -5.36 3.49 9.95
N LEU A 19 -5.46 4.63 9.26
CA LEU A 19 -4.54 4.96 8.17
C LEU A 19 -3.14 5.17 8.74
N LEU A 20 -2.23 4.23 8.50
CA LEU A 20 -0.88 4.22 9.05
C LEU A 20 0.12 4.98 8.18
N GLY A 21 -0.15 5.11 6.88
CA GLY A 21 0.73 5.82 5.95
C GLY A 21 0.28 5.67 4.49
N GLY A 22 1.00 6.35 3.59
CA GLY A 22 0.73 6.26 2.16
C GLY A 22 1.54 7.25 1.33
N GLY A 23 1.74 6.92 0.06
CA GLY A 23 2.57 7.71 -0.84
C GLY A 23 2.45 7.26 -2.29
N ARG A 24 3.30 7.81 -3.14
CA ARG A 24 3.49 7.37 -4.52
C ARG A 24 4.81 6.62 -4.59
N ILE A 25 4.80 5.43 -5.17
CA ILE A 25 6.01 4.60 -5.33
C ILE A 25 6.20 4.20 -6.79
N LEU A 26 7.43 3.89 -7.15
CA LEU A 26 7.74 3.31 -8.46
C LEU A 26 7.07 1.94 -8.62
N PRO A 27 6.59 1.55 -9.82
CA PRO A 27 5.93 0.26 -10.03
C PRO A 27 6.80 -0.93 -9.63
N GLU A 28 8.11 -0.87 -9.88
CA GLU A 28 9.06 -1.91 -9.50
C GLU A 28 9.24 -2.07 -7.98
N ASN A 29 8.82 -1.08 -7.18
CA ASN A 29 8.91 -1.09 -5.72
C ASN A 29 7.68 -1.71 -5.06
N ILE A 30 6.61 -2.01 -5.81
CA ILE A 30 5.36 -2.56 -5.23
C ILE A 30 5.63 -3.87 -4.53
N ARG A 31 6.31 -4.81 -5.19
CA ARG A 31 6.62 -6.12 -4.61
C ARG A 31 7.52 -5.99 -3.37
N PRO A 32 8.70 -5.33 -3.42
CA PRO A 32 9.52 -5.13 -2.23
C PRO A 32 8.78 -4.45 -1.07
N LEU A 33 7.92 -3.46 -1.37
CA LEU A 33 7.09 -2.80 -0.35
C LEU A 33 6.14 -3.81 0.31
N LEU A 34 5.41 -4.60 -0.47
CA LEU A 34 4.47 -5.58 0.07
C LEU A 34 5.16 -6.69 0.86
N GLU A 35 6.34 -7.14 0.44
CA GLU A 35 7.16 -8.10 1.20
C GLU A 35 7.58 -7.52 2.56
N LEU A 36 8.02 -6.27 2.61
CA LEU A 36 8.34 -5.57 3.87
C LEU A 36 7.12 -5.38 4.78
N LEU A 37 5.97 -5.01 4.20
CA LEU A 37 4.72 -4.88 4.95
C LEU A 37 4.23 -6.24 5.47
N ALA A 38 4.38 -7.32 4.70
CA ALA A 38 4.06 -8.68 5.13
C ALA A 38 4.94 -9.09 6.33
N MET A 39 6.24 -8.77 6.28
CA MET A 39 7.13 -8.97 7.42
C MET A 39 6.70 -8.16 8.66
N TYR A 40 6.30 -6.89 8.49
CA TYR A 40 5.79 -6.08 9.60
C TYR A 40 4.48 -6.63 10.18
N ALA A 41 3.59 -7.13 9.33
CA ALA A 41 2.37 -7.81 9.75
C ALA A 41 2.65 -9.16 10.45
N GLY A 42 3.85 -9.73 10.27
CA GLY A 42 4.12 -11.12 10.66
C GLY A 42 3.31 -12.11 9.82
N SER A 43 3.06 -11.77 8.56
CA SER A 43 2.49 -12.65 7.53
C SER A 43 3.61 -13.36 6.79
N GLY A 44 3.32 -14.55 6.28
CA GLY A 44 4.15 -15.15 5.24
C GLY A 44 4.02 -14.34 3.94
N SER A 45 5.06 -14.39 3.11
CA SER A 45 5.02 -13.95 1.71
C SER A 45 4.84 -15.16 0.81
N ASP A 46 3.78 -15.22 0.01
CA ASP A 46 3.64 -16.23 -1.04
C ASP A 46 4.07 -15.62 -2.40
N PRO A 47 5.06 -16.20 -3.10
CA PRO A 47 5.47 -15.73 -4.42
C PRO A 47 4.32 -15.64 -5.44
N ASP A 48 3.31 -16.50 -5.33
CA ASP A 48 2.18 -16.57 -6.26
C ASP A 48 1.17 -15.43 -6.02
N GLU A 49 1.16 -14.82 -4.83
CA GLU A 49 0.33 -13.64 -4.53
C GLU A 49 0.74 -12.42 -5.36
N TRP A 50 2.00 -12.34 -5.81
CA TRP A 50 2.52 -11.16 -6.51
C TRP A 50 1.97 -11.02 -7.92
N GLU A 51 1.78 -12.12 -8.65
CA GLU A 51 1.16 -12.07 -9.98
C GLU A 51 -0.30 -11.57 -9.87
N ALA A 52 -1.01 -11.94 -8.81
CA ALA A 52 -2.36 -11.47 -8.55
C ALA A 52 -2.41 -9.96 -8.23
N VAL A 53 -1.41 -9.43 -7.51
CA VAL A 53 -1.28 -7.98 -7.26
C VAL A 53 -1.00 -7.23 -8.56
N GLU A 54 -0.03 -7.66 -9.34
CA GLU A 54 0.34 -7.02 -10.60
C GLU A 54 -0.83 -7.02 -11.59
N SER A 55 -1.54 -8.15 -11.71
CA SER A 55 -2.75 -8.27 -12.51
C SER A 55 -3.89 -7.40 -11.97
N GLY A 56 -4.10 -7.39 -10.65
CA GLY A 56 -5.15 -6.60 -10.02
C GLY A 56 -4.96 -5.09 -10.12
N LEU A 57 -3.72 -4.62 -10.33
CA LEU A 57 -3.41 -3.23 -10.61
C LEU A 57 -3.80 -2.81 -12.04
N VAL A 58 -3.93 -3.75 -12.98
CA VAL A 58 -4.31 -3.45 -14.36
C VAL A 58 -5.73 -2.90 -14.38
N GLY A 59 -5.87 -1.65 -14.82
CA GLY A 59 -7.17 -0.96 -14.91
C GLY A 59 -7.58 -0.20 -13.66
N THR A 60 -6.72 -0.12 -12.64
CA THR A 60 -6.90 0.81 -11.50
C THR A 60 -6.56 2.25 -11.92
N ASP A 61 -7.15 3.23 -11.24
CA ASP A 61 -6.92 4.67 -11.49
C ASP A 61 -7.08 5.44 -10.16
N ASP A 62 -6.10 6.25 -9.79
CA ASP A 62 -6.08 7.01 -8.54
C ASP A 62 -7.10 8.15 -8.51
N ALA A 63 -7.53 8.62 -9.68
CA ALA A 63 -8.59 9.61 -9.83
C ALA A 63 -9.99 8.98 -9.68
N ALA A 64 -10.11 7.67 -9.87
CA ALA A 64 -11.37 6.98 -9.73
C ALA A 64 -11.79 6.88 -8.26
N THR A 65 -13.06 7.19 -7.99
CA THR A 65 -13.65 7.02 -6.65
C THR A 65 -13.85 5.56 -6.28
N THR A 66 -13.70 4.62 -7.22
CA THR A 66 -13.85 3.17 -7.03
C THR A 66 -12.86 2.45 -7.93
N GLY A 67 -12.54 1.19 -7.63
CA GLY A 67 -11.67 0.39 -8.48
C GLY A 67 -10.19 0.50 -8.15
N TRP A 68 -9.86 0.92 -6.92
CA TRP A 68 -8.53 0.67 -6.37
C TRP A 68 -8.39 -0.82 -6.05
N TYR A 69 -7.19 -1.36 -6.23
CA TYR A 69 -6.88 -2.72 -5.84
C TYR A 69 -6.63 -2.79 -4.34
N VAL A 70 -7.24 -3.77 -3.67
CA VAL A 70 -7.14 -3.97 -2.22
C VAL A 70 -6.43 -5.28 -1.95
N HIS A 71 -5.38 -5.22 -1.14
CA HIS A 71 -4.57 -6.37 -0.73
C HIS A 71 -4.51 -6.41 0.80
N ALA A 72 -5.00 -7.50 1.39
CA ALA A 72 -5.01 -7.69 2.83
C ALA A 72 -3.85 -8.57 3.27
N LEU A 73 -3.09 -8.12 4.26
CA LEU A 73 -2.02 -8.87 4.91
C LEU A 73 -2.50 -9.27 6.31
N GLN A 74 -2.82 -10.55 6.46
CA GLN A 74 -3.35 -11.15 7.68
C GLN A 74 -2.21 -11.86 8.41
N GLY A 75 -1.39 -11.10 9.14
CA GLY A 75 -0.27 -11.66 9.89
C GLY A 75 -0.53 -11.79 11.39
N GLY A 76 0.35 -12.53 12.07
CA GLY A 76 0.24 -12.75 13.52
C GLY A 76 0.62 -11.56 14.39
N ALA A 77 1.32 -10.56 13.82
CA ALA A 77 1.74 -9.35 14.54
C ALA A 77 0.74 -8.21 14.34
N ALA A 78 0.27 -7.94 13.11
CA ALA A 78 -0.70 -6.89 12.82
C ALA A 78 -1.56 -7.24 11.60
N ARG A 79 -2.77 -6.70 11.52
CA ARG A 79 -3.57 -6.69 10.29
C ARG A 79 -3.23 -5.45 9.49
N LEU A 80 -2.90 -5.62 8.22
CA LEU A 80 -2.74 -4.51 7.29
C LEU A 80 -3.66 -4.66 6.08
N VAL A 81 -4.18 -3.54 5.60
CA VAL A 81 -4.88 -3.44 4.33
C VAL A 81 -4.13 -2.42 3.48
N VAL A 82 -3.59 -2.88 2.35
CA VAL A 82 -2.86 -2.05 1.40
C VAL A 82 -3.76 -1.80 0.20
N VAL A 83 -3.96 -0.53 -0.14
CA VAL A 83 -4.82 -0.15 -1.26
C VAL A 83 -4.00 0.62 -2.27
N LEU A 84 -4.06 0.16 -3.51
CA LEU A 84 -3.18 0.57 -4.58
C LEU A 84 -3.97 1.01 -5.82
N ALA A 85 -3.49 2.04 -6.50
CA ALA A 85 -3.98 2.45 -7.80
C ALA A 85 -2.87 3.05 -8.66
N ARG A 86 -2.92 2.80 -9.97
CA ARG A 86 -2.08 3.51 -10.94
C ARG A 86 -2.41 5.00 -10.91
N VAL A 87 -1.39 5.85 -10.93
CA VAL A 87 -1.59 7.28 -11.09
C VAL A 87 -1.77 7.60 -12.56
N SER A 88 -2.87 8.24 -12.92
CA SER A 88 -3.11 8.66 -14.30
C SER A 88 -2.00 9.60 -14.78
N ASP A 89 -1.49 9.36 -16.00
CA ASP A 89 -0.42 10.15 -16.64
C ASP A 89 0.96 10.16 -15.95
N GLU A 90 1.17 9.35 -14.91
CA GLU A 90 2.46 9.20 -14.22
C GLU A 90 2.85 7.70 -14.11
N ASP A 91 4.14 7.37 -14.27
CA ASP A 91 4.63 5.99 -14.09
C ASP A 91 4.89 5.67 -12.61
N VAL A 92 3.87 5.86 -11.78
CA VAL A 92 3.90 5.60 -10.33
C VAL A 92 2.58 4.98 -9.86
N VAL A 93 2.62 4.36 -8.69
CA VAL A 93 1.45 3.78 -8.02
C VAL A 93 1.18 4.51 -6.72
N ALA A 94 -0.05 5.00 -6.57
CA ALA A 94 -0.56 5.54 -5.33
C ALA A 94 -0.87 4.38 -4.39
N VAL A 95 -0.35 4.44 -3.17
CA VAL A 95 -0.51 3.39 -2.16
C VAL A 95 -0.93 4.02 -0.84
N ARG A 96 -1.82 3.33 -0.15
CA ARG A 96 -2.25 3.66 1.21
C ARG A 96 -2.29 2.40 2.06
N VAL A 97 -1.87 2.51 3.31
CA VAL A 97 -1.78 1.39 4.23
C VAL A 97 -2.63 1.70 5.45
N TRP A 98 -3.62 0.86 5.70
CA TRP A 98 -4.38 0.84 6.94
C TRP A 98 -3.92 -0.33 7.80
N GLY A 99 -4.03 -0.21 9.11
CA GLY A 99 -3.74 -1.31 10.01
C GLY A 99 -4.06 -1.04 11.46
N ASP A 100 -3.82 -2.06 12.27
CA ASP A 100 -3.89 -1.95 13.73
C ASP A 100 -2.81 -0.98 14.23
N GLU A 101 -3.17 -0.05 15.10
CA GLU A 101 -2.22 0.91 15.65
C GLU A 101 -1.25 0.20 16.60
N GLN A 102 0.02 0.13 16.20
CA GLN A 102 1.11 -0.45 16.99
C GLN A 102 2.26 0.53 17.10
N ALA A 103 2.94 0.52 18.24
CA ALA A 103 4.04 1.44 18.52
C ALA A 103 5.13 1.37 17.43
N GLY A 104 5.37 2.49 16.75
CA GLY A 104 6.40 2.62 15.73
C GLY A 104 6.03 2.07 14.35
N LEU A 105 4.83 1.50 14.14
CA LEU A 105 4.47 0.87 12.87
C LEU A 105 4.19 1.91 11.78
N GLY A 106 3.45 2.97 12.10
CA GLY A 106 3.19 4.08 11.18
C GLY A 106 4.48 4.75 10.73
N GLU A 107 5.39 5.05 11.66
CA GLU A 107 6.67 5.69 11.35
C GLU A 107 7.58 4.83 10.45
N ARG A 108 7.57 3.50 10.66
CA ARG A 108 8.28 2.57 9.77
C ARG A 108 7.66 2.57 8.37
N ILE A 109 6.34 2.57 8.27
CA ILE A 109 5.61 2.61 6.99
C ILE A 109 5.91 3.93 6.25
N ASP A 110 5.85 5.07 6.94
CA ASP A 110 6.20 6.37 6.35
C ASP A 110 7.64 6.39 5.84
N THR A 111 8.58 5.81 6.60
CA THR A 111 9.98 5.67 6.16
C THR A 111 10.10 4.83 4.88
N LEU A 112 9.32 3.76 4.73
CA LEU A 112 9.30 2.97 3.49
C LEU A 112 8.83 3.80 2.30
N PHE A 113 7.84 4.67 2.48
CA PHE A 113 7.37 5.56 1.41
C PHE A 113 8.39 6.63 1.04
N ASP A 114 9.06 7.23 2.02
CA ASP A 114 10.13 8.21 1.76
C ASP A 114 11.27 7.60 0.93
N VAL A 115 11.66 6.37 1.25
CA VAL A 115 12.70 5.64 0.49
C VAL A 115 12.19 5.18 -0.87
N GLY A 116 11.03 4.52 -0.91
CA GLY A 116 10.46 3.91 -2.12
C GLY A 116 9.96 4.91 -3.16
N ALA A 117 9.78 6.17 -2.78
CA ALA A 117 9.49 7.26 -3.72
C ALA A 117 10.73 7.73 -4.50
N MET A 118 11.94 7.57 -3.93
CA MET A 118 13.18 8.10 -4.50
C MET A 118 14.14 7.02 -5.01
N TYR A 119 14.13 5.84 -4.40
CA TYR A 119 15.10 4.79 -4.63
C TYR A 119 14.42 3.47 -4.97
N ARG A 120 15.10 2.68 -5.80
CA ARG A 120 14.69 1.29 -6.03
C ARG A 120 14.91 0.49 -4.75
N MET A 121 13.87 -0.21 -4.34
CA MET A 121 13.90 -1.13 -3.21
C MET A 121 14.33 -2.51 -3.70
N THR A 122 15.12 -3.20 -2.90
CA THR A 122 15.44 -4.62 -3.10
C THR A 122 14.66 -5.45 -2.08
N PRO A 123 14.11 -6.62 -2.50
CA PRO A 123 13.56 -7.60 -1.57
C PRO A 123 14.54 -7.91 -0.43
N PRO A 124 14.01 -8.19 0.79
CA PRO A 124 14.82 -8.73 1.88
C PRO A 124 15.40 -10.11 1.59
#